data_AF-A0AAJ4EAZ3-F1
#
_entry.id   AF-A0AAJ4EAZ3-F1
#
_cell.length_a   1.000
_cell.length_b   1.000
_cell.length_c   1.000
_cell.angle_alpha   90.00
_cell.angle_beta   90.00
_cell.angle_gamma   90.00
#
_symmetry.space_group_name_H-M   'P 1'
#
loop_
_entity.id
_entity.type
_entity.pdbx_description
1 polymer ?
#
loop_
_entity_poly.entity_id
_entity_poly.type
_entity_poly.pdbx_seq_one_letter_code
_entity_poly.pdbx_strand_id
1 'polypeptide(L)'
;MKALLVMALASLCATAALADEIPTDVASQSTAVVEEYTYSTDLDIAKVVSMSSIPNVCEVVPARMEYEDHQGQRHILNYKVMGNGCSNG
;
A
#
# COMPACT_ATOMS: atom_id res chain seq x y z
N MET A 1 -68.37 -19.69 -22.53
CA MET A 1 -68.25 -21.17 -22.57
C MET A 1 -66.78 -21.45 -22.88
N LYS A 2 -65.96 -21.88 -21.89
CA LYS A 2 -65.61 -23.30 -21.63
C LYS A 2 -65.09 -23.96 -22.92
N ALA A 3 -63.87 -24.49 -23.06
CA ALA A 3 -62.99 -25.07 -22.05
C ALA A 3 -61.63 -25.53 -22.67
N LEU A 4 -60.64 -25.85 -21.81
CA LEU A 4 -59.62 -26.93 -21.93
C LEU A 4 -58.48 -26.74 -22.97
N LEU A 5 -57.21 -27.16 -22.83
CA LEU A 5 -56.41 -27.95 -21.88
C LEU A 5 -54.90 -27.78 -22.26
N VAL A 6 -54.02 -27.62 -21.26
CA VAL A 6 -52.77 -28.40 -20.99
C VAL A 6 -51.54 -28.33 -21.92
N MET A 7 -50.40 -27.88 -21.37
CA MET A 7 -49.12 -28.61 -21.13
C MET A 7 -48.05 -27.57 -20.76
N ALA A 8 -47.71 -27.37 -19.48
CA ALA A 8 -46.70 -28.12 -18.73
C ALA A 8 -45.34 -28.21 -19.44
N LEU A 9 -44.40 -27.33 -19.07
CA LEU A 9 -42.97 -27.69 -19.01
C LEU A 9 -42.27 -26.78 -18.01
N ALA A 10 -41.68 -27.44 -17.02
CA ALA A 10 -40.93 -26.87 -15.92
C ALA A 10 -39.76 -26.01 -16.41
N SER A 11 -39.63 -24.80 -15.88
CA SER A 11 -38.34 -24.13 -15.75
C SER A 11 -38.03 -24.06 -14.26
N LEU A 12 -37.35 -25.11 -13.81
CA LEU A 12 -36.72 -25.23 -12.52
C LEU A 12 -35.42 -24.40 -12.54
N CYS A 13 -35.09 -23.82 -11.38
CA CYS A 13 -33.77 -23.25 -11.01
C CYS A 13 -33.43 -21.88 -11.61
N ALA A 14 -32.95 -20.88 -10.88
CA ALA A 14 -32.52 -20.79 -9.49
C ALA A 14 -32.71 -19.34 -9.02
N THR A 15 -33.06 -19.17 -7.75
CA THR A 15 -33.06 -17.89 -7.05
C THR A 15 -31.70 -17.22 -7.18
N ALA A 16 -31.69 -15.97 -7.65
CA ALA A 16 -30.52 -15.11 -7.68
C ALA A 16 -29.94 -14.99 -6.27
N ALA A 17 -28.73 -15.50 -6.07
CA ALA A 17 -27.91 -15.08 -4.95
C ALA A 17 -27.48 -13.64 -5.24
N LEU A 18 -27.94 -12.71 -4.41
CA LEU A 18 -27.46 -11.34 -4.42
C LEU A 18 -25.96 -11.39 -4.11
N ALA A 19 -25.17 -10.86 -5.05
CA ALA A 19 -23.79 -10.54 -4.82
C ALA A 19 -23.75 -9.45 -3.73
N ASP A 20 -23.20 -9.81 -2.57
CA ASP A 20 -22.76 -8.85 -1.58
C ASP A 20 -21.45 -8.28 -2.14
N GLU A 21 -21.58 -7.24 -2.96
CA GLU A 21 -20.47 -6.43 -3.42
C GLU A 21 -19.91 -5.73 -2.17
N ILE A 22 -19.02 -6.39 -1.42
CA ILE A 22 -18.24 -5.71 -0.39
C ILE A 22 -17.52 -4.58 -1.12
N PRO A 23 -17.78 -3.30 -0.81
CA PRO A 23 -16.95 -2.24 -1.31
C PRO A 23 -15.60 -2.44 -0.62
N THR A 24 -14.70 -3.16 -1.28
CA THR A 24 -13.28 -2.98 -1.04
C THR A 24 -13.00 -1.56 -1.49
N ASP A 25 -13.18 -0.66 -0.53
CA ASP A 25 -12.54 0.63 -0.45
C ASP A 25 -11.07 0.36 -0.75
N VAL A 26 -10.73 0.46 -2.03
CA VAL A 26 -9.37 0.43 -2.53
C VAL A 26 -8.75 1.69 -1.98
N ALA A 27 -8.33 1.59 -0.71
CA ALA A 27 -7.38 2.48 -0.09
C ALA A 27 -6.34 2.73 -1.18
N SER A 28 -6.30 3.97 -1.65
CA SER A 28 -5.38 4.40 -2.69
C SER A 28 -4.00 3.97 -2.26
N GLN A 29 -3.57 2.81 -2.75
CA GLN A 29 -2.21 2.36 -2.67
C GLN A 29 -1.49 3.29 -3.64
N SER A 30 -1.19 4.50 -3.14
CA SER A 30 -0.12 5.33 -3.63
C SER A 30 1.10 4.41 -3.59
N THR A 31 1.39 3.82 -4.74
CA THR A 31 2.51 2.92 -4.96
C THR A 31 3.73 3.75 -4.65
N ALA A 32 4.26 3.58 -3.44
CA ALA A 32 5.34 4.41 -2.97
C ALA A 32 6.50 4.32 -3.97
N VAL A 33 6.88 5.47 -4.50
CA VAL A 33 7.96 5.55 -5.48
C VAL A 33 9.26 5.24 -4.74
N VAL A 34 10.02 4.28 -5.25
CA VAL A 34 11.33 3.92 -4.72
C VAL A 34 12.35 4.72 -5.51
N GLU A 35 12.93 5.73 -4.86
CA GLU A 35 13.94 6.58 -5.48
C GLU A 35 15.35 6.14 -5.08
N GLU A 36 16.27 6.14 -6.03
CA GLU A 36 17.69 5.93 -5.76
C GLU A 36 18.31 7.25 -5.29
N TYR A 37 18.57 7.34 -3.99
CA TYR A 37 19.07 8.56 -3.36
C TYR A 37 20.57 8.74 -3.53
N THR A 38 20.98 9.90 -4.02
CA THR A 38 22.33 10.42 -3.89
C THR A 38 22.39 11.42 -2.75
N TYR A 39 23.46 11.38 -1.94
CA TYR A 39 23.75 12.47 -1.01
C TYR A 39 23.73 13.79 -1.80
N SER A 40 22.92 14.76 -1.32
CA SER A 40 22.60 16.06 -1.94
C SER A 40 21.29 16.17 -2.74
N THR A 41 20.45 15.12 -2.83
CA THR A 41 19.08 15.30 -3.33
C THR A 41 18.28 16.16 -2.34
N ASP A 42 17.65 17.23 -2.85
CA ASP A 42 16.68 18.02 -2.11
C ASP A 42 15.34 17.26 -2.07
N LEU A 43 14.91 16.89 -0.88
CA LEU A 43 13.71 16.09 -0.67
C LEU A 43 12.57 17.00 -0.22
N ASP A 44 11.46 16.97 -0.97
CA ASP A 44 10.24 17.66 -0.57
C ASP A 44 9.53 16.88 0.54
N ILE A 45 9.91 17.09 1.80
CA ILE A 45 9.33 16.35 2.95
C ILE A 45 8.33 17.24 3.68
N ALA A 46 7.04 16.90 3.58
CA ALA A 46 6.00 17.50 4.43
C ALA A 46 5.86 16.77 5.76
N LYS A 47 5.94 15.43 5.75
CA LYS A 47 5.78 14.61 6.96
C LYS A 47 6.57 13.31 6.88
N VAL A 48 7.30 12.98 7.95
CA VAL A 48 7.92 11.66 8.11
C VAL A 48 6.88 10.68 8.67
N VAL A 49 6.66 9.58 7.96
CA VAL A 49 5.71 8.52 8.34
C VAL A 49 6.38 7.46 9.19
N SER A 50 7.55 6.97 8.76
CA SER A 50 8.32 5.98 9.51
C SER A 50 9.81 6.00 9.16
N MET A 51 10.62 5.47 10.06
CA MET A 51 12.06 5.27 9.86
C MET A 51 12.47 3.91 10.43
N SER A 52 13.42 3.24 9.76
CA SER A 52 14.04 2.02 10.28
C SER A 52 14.88 2.33 11.52
N SER A 53 14.93 1.39 12.47
CA SER A 53 15.87 1.47 13.58
C SER A 53 17.31 1.37 13.09
N ILE A 54 18.21 2.09 13.77
CA ILE A 54 19.64 2.06 13.45
C ILE A 54 20.36 1.11 14.42
N PRO A 55 21.00 0.04 13.92
CA PRO A 55 21.68 -0.94 14.76
C PRO A 55 22.88 -0.34 15.51
N ASN A 56 23.20 -0.93 16.65
CA ASN A 56 24.34 -0.56 17.47
C ASN A 56 25.63 -1.24 16.99
N VAL A 57 26.10 -0.84 15.81
CA VAL A 57 27.33 -1.33 15.16
C VAL A 57 28.18 -0.14 14.70
N CYS A 58 29.50 -0.30 14.58
CA CYS A 58 30.39 0.76 14.12
C CYS A 58 30.75 0.58 12.64
N GLU A 59 29.75 0.68 11.78
CA GLU A 59 29.89 0.63 10.33
C GLU A 59 28.73 1.36 9.65
N VAL A 60 28.87 1.60 8.35
CA VAL A 60 27.80 2.18 7.54
C VAL A 60 26.77 1.11 7.19
N VAL A 61 25.53 1.32 7.62
CA VAL A 61 24.42 0.37 7.49
C VAL A 61 23.29 0.94 6.62
N PRO A 62 22.50 0.09 5.93
CA PRO A 62 21.31 0.54 5.22
C PRO A 62 20.23 1.04 6.19
N ALA A 63 19.52 2.09 5.78
CA ALA A 63 18.37 2.65 6.47
C ALA A 63 17.25 2.96 5.47
N ARG A 64 16.02 3.00 5.99
CA ARG A 64 14.80 3.30 5.23
C ARG A 64 13.99 4.38 5.93
N MET A 65 13.47 5.32 5.16
CA MET A 65 12.51 6.32 5.61
C MET A 65 11.32 6.31 4.68
N GLU A 66 10.12 6.37 5.24
CA GLU A 66 8.89 6.61 4.50
C GLU A 66 8.38 8.00 4.84
N TYR A 67 8.06 8.81 3.84
CA TYR A 67 7.61 10.18 4.02
C TYR A 67 6.50 10.56 3.04
N GLU A 68 5.75 11.60 3.39
CA GLU A 68 4.78 12.28 2.53
C GLU A 68 5.37 13.62 2.07
N ASP A 69 5.25 13.93 0.79
CA ASP A 69 5.62 15.23 0.22
C ASP A 69 4.50 16.28 0.36
N HIS A 70 4.75 17.53 -0.05
CA HIS A 70 3.73 18.59 0.05
C HIS A 70 2.58 18.41 -0.95
N GLN A 71 2.70 17.49 -1.90
CA GLN A 71 1.63 17.09 -2.82
C GLN A 71 0.79 15.94 -2.28
N GLY A 72 1.14 15.39 -1.11
CA GLY A 72 0.46 14.26 -0.48
C GLY A 72 0.87 12.89 -1.04
N GLN A 73 1.96 12.80 -1.79
CA GLN A 73 2.47 11.52 -2.32
C GLN A 73 3.38 10.85 -1.29
N ARG A 74 3.30 9.51 -1.19
CA ARG A 74 4.17 8.72 -0.32
C ARG A 74 5.42 8.25 -1.06
N HIS A 75 6.55 8.42 -0.40
CA HIS A 75 7.87 8.08 -0.92
C HIS A 75 8.60 7.14 0.03
N ILE A 76 9.39 6.23 -0.52
CA ILE A 76 10.32 5.38 0.24
C ILE A 76 11.74 5.76 -0.14
N LEU A 77 12.46 6.28 0.84
CA LEU A 77 13.87 6.59 0.74
C LEU A 77 14.70 5.44 1.32
N ASN A 78 15.54 4.81 0.49
CA ASN A 78 16.59 3.91 0.96
C ASN A 78 17.94 4.64 0.92
N TYR A 79 18.66 4.64 2.03
CA TYR A 79 19.92 5.37 2.18
C TYR A 79 20.85 4.63 3.14
N LYS A 80 22.03 5.20 3.39
CA LYS A 80 23.04 4.63 4.28
C LYS A 80 23.41 5.61 5.39
N VAL A 81 23.56 5.11 6.61
CA VAL A 81 23.93 5.89 7.80
C VAL A 81 25.00 5.18 8.62
N MET A 82 25.72 5.92 9.45
CA MET A 82 26.59 5.31 10.47
C MET A 82 25.74 4.65 11.56
N GLY A 83 26.08 3.41 11.92
CA GLY A 83 25.46 2.74 13.06
C GLY A 83 25.80 3.43 14.40
N ASN A 84 25.01 3.15 15.43
CA ASN A 84 25.13 3.80 16.74
C ASN A 84 26.32 3.29 17.60
N GLY A 85 27.09 2.31 17.09
CA GLY A 85 28.11 1.61 17.87
C GLY A 85 29.49 2.23 17.86
N CYS A 86 29.70 3.31 17.11
CA CYS A 86 30.94 4.06 17.22
C CYS A 86 30.89 4.97 18.44
N SER A 87 31.80 4.76 19.38
CA SER A 87 32.13 5.73 20.42
C SER A 87 33.60 6.09 20.25
N ASN A 88 33.88 7.40 20.17
CA ASN A 88 35.19 7.99 19.90
C ASN A 88 35.60 7.90 18.42
N GLY A 89 35.44 9.01 17.69
CA GLY A 89 35.98 9.20 16.34
C GLY A 89 37.48 9.48 16.34
#